data_AF-A0A1M7CXD1-F1
#
_entry.id   AF-A0A1M7CXD1-F1
#
_cell.length_a   1.000
_cell.length_b   1.000
_cell.length_c   1.000
_cell.angle_alpha   90.00
_cell.angle_beta   90.00
_cell.angle_gamma   90.00
#
_symmetry.space_group_name_H-M   'P 1'
#
loop_
_entity.id
_entity.type
_entity.pdbx_description
1 polymer ?
#
loop_
_entity_poly.entity_id
_entity_poly.type
_entity_poly.pdbx_seq_one_letter_code
_entity_poly.pdbx_strand_id
1 'polypeptide(L)'
;MILFHGSNTDIAQIKLSKCRPNKDFGKGFYLTTIREQAVRMAQSVARMYGGSPTLNIYDFDNSVDKLGTLNIRHFDSPSVEWAKFVITNRNATKLKDPQEDSNIDGRFDLVIGPIANDDLALLFNIIHSKNFSNLPFYCHPSCNKAKYA
;
A
#
# COMPACT_ATOMS: atom_id res chain seq x y z
N MET A 1 -15.81 5.30 7.06
CA MET A 1 -15.07 6.27 6.22
C MET A 1 -14.93 5.71 4.82
N ILE A 2 -15.02 6.53 3.77
CA ILE A 2 -14.97 6.02 2.39
C ILE A 2 -13.53 5.87 1.92
N LEU A 3 -13.20 4.68 1.41
CA LEU A 3 -11.90 4.31 0.86
C LEU A 3 -12.03 3.84 -0.59
N PHE A 4 -11.01 4.13 -1.39
CA PHE A 4 -11.01 3.89 -2.83
C PHE A 4 -9.88 2.96 -3.26
N HIS A 5 -10.17 2.08 -4.22
CA HIS A 5 -9.17 1.26 -4.91
C HIS A 5 -9.35 1.35 -6.43
N GLY A 6 -8.27 1.66 -7.14
CA GLY A 6 -8.26 1.65 -8.60
C GLY A 6 -7.85 0.28 -9.16
N SER A 7 -8.73 -0.34 -9.94
CA SER A 7 -8.49 -1.63 -10.58
C SER A 7 -8.91 -1.60 -12.07
N ASN A 8 -8.71 -2.71 -12.76
CA ASN A 8 -9.25 -2.97 -14.10
C ASN A 8 -10.50 -3.87 -14.07
N THR A 9 -11.02 -4.15 -12.87
CA THR A 9 -12.22 -4.96 -12.65
C THR A 9 -12.91 -4.54 -11.34
N ASP A 10 -14.18 -4.92 -11.23
CA ASP A 10 -14.90 -4.90 -9.95
C ASP A 10 -14.34 -5.99 -9.01
N ILE A 11 -14.26 -5.66 -7.72
CA ILE A 11 -13.72 -6.51 -6.66
C ILE A 11 -14.73 -6.53 -5.51
N ALA A 12 -15.73 -7.41 -5.61
CA ALA A 12 -16.70 -7.62 -4.54
C ALA A 12 -16.09 -8.26 -3.28
N GLN A 13 -15.03 -9.08 -3.42
CA GLN A 13 -14.37 -9.76 -2.32
C GLN A 13 -12.85 -9.63 -2.41
N ILE A 14 -12.25 -9.08 -1.36
CA ILE A 14 -10.80 -8.91 -1.24
C ILE A 14 -10.13 -10.26 -0.99
N LYS A 15 -9.23 -10.68 -1.89
CA LYS A 15 -8.45 -11.91 -1.78
C LYS A 15 -6.96 -11.58 -1.72
N LEU A 16 -6.41 -11.51 -0.50
CA LEU A 16 -4.99 -11.15 -0.28
C LEU A 16 -4.02 -12.06 -1.04
N SER A 17 -4.38 -13.33 -1.26
CA SER A 17 -3.58 -14.29 -2.04
C SER A 17 -3.28 -13.80 -3.46
N LYS A 18 -4.16 -12.99 -4.06
CA LYS A 18 -4.01 -12.40 -5.41
C LYS A 18 -3.20 -11.10 -5.44
N CYS A 19 -2.85 -10.54 -4.28
CA CYS A 19 -2.12 -9.28 -4.21
C CYS A 19 -0.61 -9.49 -4.41
N ARG A 20 0.05 -8.46 -4.93
CA ARG A 20 1.48 -8.54 -5.24
C ARG A 20 2.31 -8.49 -3.96
N PRO A 21 3.38 -9.30 -3.85
CA PRO A 21 4.35 -9.14 -2.79
C PRO A 21 5.20 -7.88 -3.00
N ASN A 22 6.04 -7.56 -2.01
CA ASN A 22 7.11 -6.57 -2.11
C ASN A 22 6.63 -5.14 -2.42
N LYS A 23 5.45 -4.77 -1.91
CA LYS A 23 4.98 -3.39 -1.89
C LYS A 23 5.45 -2.69 -0.62
N ASP A 24 5.22 -1.38 -0.54
CA ASP A 24 5.70 -0.50 0.53
C ASP A 24 5.38 -1.03 1.94
N PHE A 25 4.20 -1.62 2.10
CA PHE A 25 3.71 -2.18 3.36
C PHE A 25 3.52 -3.71 3.29
N GLY A 26 4.27 -4.38 2.42
CA GLY A 26 4.19 -5.83 2.25
C GLY A 26 3.08 -6.27 1.29
N LYS A 27 2.68 -7.54 1.37
CA LYS A 27 1.61 -8.07 0.52
C LYS A 27 0.25 -7.70 1.13
N GLY A 28 -0.52 -6.85 0.46
CA GLY A 28 -1.80 -6.39 0.98
C GLY A 28 -2.72 -5.76 -0.06
N PHE A 29 -3.94 -5.42 0.37
CA PHE A 29 -4.91 -4.69 -0.45
C PHE A 29 -4.83 -3.20 -0.11
N TYR A 30 -4.43 -2.39 -1.08
CA TYR A 30 -4.14 -0.97 -0.86
C TYR A 30 -5.33 -0.10 -1.19
N LEU A 31 -5.67 0.76 -0.24
CA LEU A 31 -6.76 1.71 -0.29
C LEU A 31 -6.23 3.14 -0.14
N THR A 32 -6.97 4.11 -0.67
CA THR A 32 -6.67 5.54 -0.50
C THR A 32 -7.93 6.31 -0.18
N THR A 33 -7.80 7.40 0.57
CA THR A 33 -8.87 8.39 0.77
C THR A 33 -8.98 9.38 -0.41
N ILE A 34 -8.00 9.38 -1.33
CA ILE A 34 -7.92 10.31 -2.46
C ILE A 34 -8.53 9.66 -3.71
N ARG A 35 -9.78 10.02 -4.01
CA ARG A 35 -10.55 9.44 -5.13
C ARG A 35 -9.83 9.60 -6.48
N GLU A 36 -9.27 10.76 -6.76
CA GLU A 36 -8.62 11.08 -8.03
C GLU A 36 -7.38 10.20 -8.25
N GLN A 37 -6.67 9.86 -7.16
CA GLN A 37 -5.54 8.95 -7.20
C GLN A 37 -5.99 7.53 -7.59
N ALA A 38 -7.08 7.05 -6.99
CA ALA A 38 -7.65 5.75 -7.33
C ALA A 38 -8.19 5.71 -8.78
N VAL A 39 -8.78 6.79 -9.29
CA VAL A 39 -9.22 6.89 -10.69
C VAL A 39 -8.02 6.82 -11.65
N ARG A 40 -6.96 7.60 -11.41
CA ARG A 40 -5.72 7.52 -12.22
C ARG A 40 -5.12 6.12 -12.19
N MET A 41 -5.16 5.47 -11.03
CA MET A 41 -4.72 4.08 -10.86
C MET A 41 -5.54 3.13 -11.73
N ALA A 42 -6.88 3.18 -11.64
CA ALA A 42 -7.76 2.33 -12.44
C ALA A 42 -7.48 2.44 -13.93
N GLN A 43 -7.31 3.68 -14.43
CA GLN A 43 -6.96 3.94 -15.82
C GLN A 43 -5.58 3.35 -16.18
N SER A 44 -4.57 3.53 -15.33
CA SER A 44 -3.22 2.99 -15.54
C SER A 44 -3.21 1.46 -15.59
N VAL A 45 -3.91 0.81 -14.65
CA VAL A 45 -4.02 -0.65 -14.57
C VAL A 45 -4.69 -1.22 -15.80
N ALA A 46 -5.84 -0.66 -16.20
CA ALA A 46 -6.57 -1.13 -17.37
C ALA A 46 -5.75 -0.98 -18.66
N ARG A 47 -5.00 0.13 -18.81
CA ARG A 47 -4.06 0.29 -19.93
C ARG A 47 -2.94 -0.75 -19.92
N MET A 48 -2.39 -1.06 -18.75
CA MET A 48 -1.23 -1.94 -18.63
C MET A 48 -1.58 -3.43 -18.73
N TYR A 49 -2.77 -3.82 -18.26
CA TYR A 49 -3.15 -5.23 -18.09
C TYR A 49 -4.45 -5.62 -18.82
N GLY A 50 -5.06 -4.71 -19.56
CA GLY A 50 -6.39 -4.91 -20.16
C GLY A 50 -7.52 -4.80 -19.14
N GLY A 51 -8.77 -4.99 -19.58
CA GLY A 51 -9.97 -4.81 -18.75
C GLY A 51 -10.50 -3.37 -18.80
N SER A 52 -11.40 -3.05 -17.87
CA SER A 52 -12.08 -1.74 -17.82
C SER A 52 -11.64 -0.94 -16.59
N PRO A 53 -11.25 0.33 -16.72
CA PRO A 53 -10.94 1.17 -15.56
C PRO A 53 -12.09 1.15 -14.55
N THR A 54 -11.87 0.57 -13.38
CA THR A 54 -12.89 0.36 -12.37
C THR A 54 -12.47 0.97 -11.03
N LEU A 55 -13.29 1.87 -10.51
CA LEU A 55 -13.12 2.44 -9.18
C LEU A 55 -13.94 1.62 -8.18
N ASN A 56 -13.25 0.91 -7.29
CA ASN A 56 -13.88 0.19 -6.19
C ASN A 56 -13.98 1.11 -4.97
N ILE A 57 -15.14 1.13 -4.32
CA ILE A 57 -15.46 2.01 -3.19
C ILE A 57 -15.86 1.14 -2.02
N TYR A 58 -15.24 1.38 -0.87
CA TYR A 58 -15.48 0.63 0.36
C TYR A 58 -15.83 1.61 1.47
N ASP A 59 -16.83 1.27 2.29
CA ASP A 59 -17.04 1.93 3.57
C ASP A 59 -16.29 1.15 4.65
N PHE A 60 -15.33 1.82 5.28
CA PHE A 60 -14.50 1.28 6.33
C PHE A 60 -14.92 1.82 7.68
N ASP A 61 -15.48 0.96 8.52
CA ASP A 61 -15.82 1.29 9.90
C ASP A 61 -14.54 1.47 10.72
N ASN A 62 -14.27 2.70 11.11
CA ASN A 62 -13.11 3.10 11.89
C ASN A 62 -13.47 3.41 13.36
N SER A 63 -14.55 2.83 13.87
CA SER A 63 -14.90 2.91 15.29
C SER A 63 -13.82 2.30 16.18
N VAL A 64 -13.65 2.87 17.38
CA VAL A 64 -12.60 2.46 18.34
C VAL A 64 -12.71 0.98 18.69
N ASP A 65 -13.93 0.47 18.87
CA ASP A 65 -14.17 -0.94 19.20
C ASP A 65 -13.67 -1.89 18.10
N LYS A 66 -13.75 -1.49 16.83
CA LYS A 66 -13.26 -2.27 15.69
C LYS A 66 -11.75 -2.14 15.50
N LEU A 67 -11.22 -0.94 15.69
CA LEU A 67 -9.78 -0.70 15.55
C LEU A 67 -8.97 -1.33 16.70
N GLY A 68 -9.52 -1.36 17.92
CA GLY A 68 -8.85 -1.89 19.10
C GLY A 68 -8.55 -3.39 19.04
N THR A 69 -9.20 -4.13 18.14
CA THR A 69 -8.95 -5.57 17.93
C THR A 69 -7.89 -5.87 16.87
N LEU A 70 -7.45 -4.86 16.11
CA LEU A 70 -6.51 -5.04 15.00
C LEU A 70 -5.09 -4.74 15.45
N ASN A 71 -4.11 -5.50 14.92
CA ASN A 71 -2.71 -5.11 15.02
C ASN A 71 -2.41 -4.03 13.98
N ILE A 72 -2.44 -2.77 14.42
CA ILE A 72 -2.30 -1.60 13.54
C ILE A 72 -0.88 -1.06 13.59
N ARG A 73 -0.28 -0.86 12.41
CA ARG A 73 0.93 -0.06 12.26
C ARG A 73 0.60 1.29 11.64
N HIS A 74 0.91 2.39 12.32
CA HIS A 74 0.64 3.74 11.84
C HIS A 74 1.92 4.57 11.69
N PHE A 75 2.04 5.27 10.57
CA PHE A 75 3.09 6.24 10.29
C PHE A 75 2.46 7.59 9.91
N ASP A 76 2.58 8.59 10.79
CA ASP A 76 2.02 9.93 10.55
C ASP A 76 2.75 10.70 9.44
N SER A 77 4.02 10.37 9.20
CA SER A 77 4.87 11.04 8.21
C SER A 77 5.97 10.11 7.67
N PRO A 78 6.66 10.48 6.58
CA PRO A 78 7.77 9.70 6.00
C PRO A 78 9.03 9.67 6.89
N SER A 79 8.97 9.15 8.11
CA SER A 79 10.10 9.09 9.05
C SER A 79 11.19 8.08 8.63
N VAL A 80 12.29 8.03 9.39
CA VAL A 80 13.35 7.02 9.20
C VAL A 80 12.82 5.60 9.44
N GLU A 81 11.96 5.43 10.44
CA GLU A 81 11.30 4.15 10.76
C GLU A 81 10.38 3.73 9.61
N TRP A 82 9.59 4.66 9.07
CA TRP A 82 8.78 4.42 7.88
C TRP A 82 9.64 4.01 6.69
N ALA A 83 10.75 4.71 6.43
CA ALA A 83 11.63 4.41 5.31
C ALA A 83 12.25 3.01 5.45
N LYS A 84 12.70 2.65 6.65
CA LYS A 84 13.20 1.29 6.97
C LYS A 84 12.13 0.25 6.71
N PHE A 85 10.92 0.46 7.22
CA PHE A 85 9.77 -0.44 7.02
C PHE A 85 9.48 -0.66 5.53
N VAL A 86 9.44 0.43 4.74
CA VAL A 86 9.23 0.38 3.28
C VAL A 86 10.33 -0.38 2.55
N ILE A 87 11.59 -0.10 2.88
CA ILE A 87 12.74 -0.75 2.26
C ILE A 87 12.77 -2.24 2.59
N THR A 88 12.51 -2.62 3.84
CA THR A 88 12.48 -4.02 4.25
C THR A 88 11.37 -4.75 3.49
N ASN A 89 10.14 -4.21 3.45
CA ASN A 89 9.04 -4.83 2.71
C ASN A 89 9.30 -4.96 1.21
N ARG A 90 9.86 -3.93 0.56
CA ARG A 90 10.18 -3.96 -0.89
C ARG A 90 11.29 -4.97 -1.23
N ASN A 91 12.20 -5.27 -0.28
CA ASN A 91 13.38 -6.10 -0.49
C ASN A 91 13.30 -7.49 0.17
N ALA A 92 12.09 -8.04 0.36
CA ALA A 92 11.85 -9.30 1.08
C ALA A 92 12.62 -10.55 0.54
N THR A 93 13.34 -10.45 -0.57
CA THR A 93 14.25 -11.50 -1.08
C THR A 93 15.57 -11.59 -0.32
N LYS A 94 15.96 -10.54 0.43
CA LYS A 94 17.12 -10.58 1.32
C LYS A 94 16.62 -10.91 2.72
N LEU A 95 16.81 -12.17 3.14
CA LEU A 95 16.62 -12.62 4.51
C LEU A 95 17.30 -11.60 5.45
N LYS A 96 16.50 -10.95 6.30
CA LYS A 96 16.98 -10.06 7.34
C LYS A 96 16.26 -10.38 8.64
N ASP A 97 16.96 -10.06 9.72
CA ASP A 97 16.64 -10.30 11.13
C ASP A 97 15.12 -10.36 11.40
N PRO A 98 14.59 -11.41 12.05
CA PRO A 98 13.19 -11.49 12.47
C PRO A 98 12.70 -10.28 13.28
N GLN A 99 13.63 -9.51 13.86
CA GLN A 99 13.36 -8.28 14.61
C GLN A 99 13.14 -7.04 13.74
N GLU A 100 13.41 -7.08 12.42
CA GLU A 100 13.12 -5.93 11.56
C GLU A 100 11.62 -5.66 11.47
N ASP A 101 11.27 -4.41 11.71
CA ASP A 101 9.91 -3.92 11.62
C ASP A 101 9.43 -3.89 10.16
N SER A 102 8.57 -4.84 9.81
CA SER A 102 8.05 -5.07 8.46
C SER A 102 6.72 -5.80 8.51
N ASN A 103 6.07 -5.96 7.37
CA ASN A 103 4.84 -6.74 7.21
C ASN A 103 5.01 -7.86 6.16
N ILE A 104 6.21 -8.40 6.02
CA ILE A 104 6.50 -9.51 5.10
C ILE A 104 5.77 -10.79 5.55
N ASP A 105 5.69 -11.01 6.85
CA ASP A 105 4.99 -12.13 7.49
C ASP A 105 3.50 -11.87 7.70
N GLY A 106 2.99 -10.69 7.33
CA GLY A 106 1.59 -10.32 7.51
C GLY A 106 1.19 -10.12 8.98
N ARG A 107 2.12 -9.76 9.87
CA ARG A 107 1.84 -9.53 11.29
C ARG A 107 0.87 -8.38 11.58
N PHE A 108 0.78 -7.38 10.69
CA PHE A 108 -0.11 -6.23 10.84
C PHE A 108 -1.36 -6.41 9.98
N ASP A 109 -2.53 -6.29 10.61
CA ASP A 109 -3.84 -6.36 9.96
C ASP A 109 -4.12 -5.08 9.14
N LEU A 110 -3.63 -3.94 9.63
CA LEU A 110 -3.80 -2.63 9.02
C LEU A 110 -2.50 -1.82 9.13
N VAL A 111 -2.03 -1.32 8.00
CA VAL A 111 -0.93 -0.35 7.95
C VAL A 111 -1.43 0.96 7.38
N ILE A 112 -1.30 2.05 8.15
CA ILE A 112 -1.69 3.40 7.75
C ILE A 112 -0.42 4.22 7.60
N GLY A 113 -0.29 4.94 6.49
CA GLY A 113 0.82 5.88 6.32
C GLY A 113 0.98 6.37 4.90
N PRO A 114 1.97 7.26 4.68
CA PRO A 114 2.28 7.77 3.35
C PRO A 114 2.79 6.64 2.44
N ILE A 115 2.37 6.64 1.18
CA ILE A 115 2.89 5.73 0.17
C ILE A 115 4.13 6.35 -0.45
N ALA A 116 5.20 5.58 -0.58
CA ALA A 116 6.45 6.09 -1.12
C ALA A 116 6.29 6.35 -2.62
N ASN A 117 6.78 7.50 -3.07
CA ASN A 117 6.94 7.72 -4.50
C ASN A 117 7.97 6.74 -5.07
N ASP A 118 7.88 6.51 -6.38
CA ASP A 118 8.78 5.60 -7.10
C ASP A 118 10.25 6.04 -7.07
N ASP A 119 10.54 7.24 -6.55
CA ASP A 119 11.90 7.75 -6.42
C ASP A 119 12.63 7.16 -5.20
N LEU A 120 13.39 6.09 -5.45
CA LEU A 120 14.29 5.49 -4.46
C LEU A 120 15.35 6.50 -3.96
N ALA A 121 15.74 7.50 -4.75
CA ALA A 121 16.71 8.51 -4.33
C ALA A 121 16.24 9.25 -3.08
N LEU A 122 14.94 9.42 -2.93
CA LEU A 122 14.34 10.03 -1.75
C LEU A 122 14.40 9.13 -0.51
N LEU A 123 14.10 7.84 -0.65
CA LEU A 123 14.24 6.87 0.45
C LEU A 123 15.69 6.81 0.95
N PHE A 124 16.66 6.88 0.02
CA PHE A 124 18.07 7.04 0.35
C PHE A 124 18.35 8.37 1.07
N ASN A 125 17.84 9.49 0.56
CA ASN A 125 18.03 10.81 1.19
C ASN A 125 17.38 10.93 2.57
N ILE A 126 16.25 10.25 2.84
CA ILE A 126 15.59 10.25 4.16
C ILE A 126 16.46 9.53 5.22
N ILE A 127 17.09 8.42 4.82
CA ILE A 127 18.00 7.70 5.73
C ILE A 127 19.26 8.54 6.03
N HIS A 128 19.67 9.42 5.10
CA HIS A 128 20.94 10.15 5.18
C HIS A 128 20.82 11.65 5.48
N SER A 129 19.65 12.29 5.37
CA SER A 129 19.49 13.74 5.52
C SER A 129 18.23 14.12 6.33
N LYS A 130 18.43 14.96 7.34
CA LYS A 130 17.43 15.36 8.35
C LYS A 130 16.46 16.46 7.88
N ASN A 131 15.86 16.39 6.68
CA ASN A 131 14.85 17.39 6.28
C ASN A 131 13.79 16.82 5.33
N PHE A 132 12.52 17.08 5.67
CA PHE A 132 11.33 16.54 4.99
C PHE A 132 10.47 17.68 4.45
N SER A 133 10.19 17.70 3.14
CA SER A 133 9.06 18.46 2.62
C SER A 133 8.43 17.77 1.40
N ASN A 134 7.11 17.62 1.50
CA ASN A 134 6.08 17.30 0.49
C ASN A 134 6.38 16.22 -0.56
N LEU A 135 5.74 15.06 -0.37
CA LEU A 135 5.63 14.03 -1.38
C LEU A 135 4.18 13.79 -1.78
N PRO A 136 3.87 13.81 -3.08
CA PRO A 136 2.57 13.32 -3.55
C PRO A 136 2.45 11.82 -3.27
N PHE A 137 1.22 11.33 -3.17
CA PHE A 137 0.91 9.92 -2.95
C PHE A 137 0.82 9.19 -4.29
N TYR A 138 1.61 8.13 -4.50
CA TYR A 138 1.47 7.26 -5.67
C TYR A 138 1.22 5.82 -5.26
N CYS A 139 0.01 5.31 -5.48
CA CYS A 139 -0.26 3.89 -5.34
C CYS A 139 0.36 3.17 -6.54
N HIS A 140 0.75 1.91 -6.39
CA HIS A 140 1.22 1.05 -7.49
C HIS A 140 0.19 -0.08 -7.68
N PRO A 141 -0.08 -0.58 -8.91
CA PRO A 141 -1.05 -1.65 -9.18
C PRO A 141 -0.86 -2.86 -8.25
N SER A 142 -1.68 -3.00 -7.21
CA SER A 142 -1.36 -3.88 -6.07
C SER A 142 -2.16 -5.18 -6.01
N CYS A 143 -3.25 -5.36 -6.78
CA CYS A 143 -4.00 -6.64 -6.72
C CYS A 143 -4.73 -7.03 -8.03
N ASN A 144 -4.14 -6.74 -9.20
CA ASN A 144 -4.87 -6.79 -10.48
C ASN A 144 -4.52 -7.97 -11.42
N LYS A 145 -4.09 -9.12 -10.87
CA LYS A 145 -4.09 -10.37 -11.64
C LYS A 145 -5.33 -11.20 -11.28
N ALA A 146 -6.48 -10.79 -11.80
CA ALA A 146 -7.51 -11.75 -12.17
C ALA A 146 -7.08 -12.38 -13.51
N LYS A 147 -6.10 -13.28 -13.48
CA LYS A 147 -5.97 -14.25 -14.57
C LYS A 147 -6.88 -15.43 -14.21
N TYR A 148 -7.73 -15.81 -15.17
CA TYR A 148 -8.60 -17.00 -15.21
C TYR A 148 -9.89 -16.92 -14.37
N ALA A 149 -10.97 -16.50 -15.03
CA ALA A 149 -12.04 -17.41 -15.46
C ALA A 149 -12.50 -16.96 -16.85
#